data_AF-A0A449B289-F1
#
_entry.id   AF-A0A449B289-F1
#
_cell.length_a   1.000
_cell.length_b   1.000
_cell.length_c   1.000
_cell.angle_alpha   90.00
_cell.angle_beta   90.00
_cell.angle_gamma   90.00
#
_symmetry.space_group_name_H-M   'P 1'
#
loop_
_entity.id
_entity.type
_entity.pdbx_description
1 polymer ?
#
loop_
_entity_poly.entity_id
_entity_poly.type
_entity_poly.pdbx_seq_one_letter_code
_entity_poly.pdbx_strand_id
1 'polypeptide(L)' 'MNDKSKRNKKRKILIVFLIVLTILFLATVAVCCAYIGDFLVYQNSADDGKLLTYAQRTKGIFGIW' A
#
# COMPACT_ATOMS: atom_id res chain seq x y z
N MET A 1 -20.55 38.89 4.20
CA MET A 1 -19.48 38.10 3.53
C MET A 1 -20.08 36.76 3.11
N ASN A 2 -20.02 36.40 1.82
CA ASN A 2 -20.89 35.41 1.16
C ASN A 2 -20.59 33.94 1.58
N ASP A 3 -21.37 33.40 2.53
CA ASP A 3 -21.15 32.09 3.16
C ASP A 3 -21.21 30.89 2.18
N LYS A 4 -22.00 31.01 1.10
CA LYS A 4 -22.13 29.97 0.07
C LYS A 4 -20.82 29.67 -0.67
N SER A 5 -19.94 30.66 -0.81
CA SER A 5 -18.66 30.50 -1.53
C SER A 5 -17.65 29.62 -0.77
N LYS A 6 -17.62 29.72 0.57
CA LYS A 6 -16.72 28.92 1.41
C LYS A 6 -17.11 27.43 1.42
N ARG A 7 -18.41 27.12 1.43
CA ARG A 7 -18.91 25.72 1.45
C ARG A 7 -18.52 24.95 0.19
N ASN A 8 -18.56 25.59 -0.98
CA ASN A 8 -18.14 24.99 -2.25
C ASN A 8 -16.63 24.72 -2.33
N LYS A 9 -15.78 25.59 -1.78
CA LYS A 9 -14.32 25.36 -1.74
C LYS A 9 -13.94 24.17 -0.84
N LYS A 10 -14.56 24.04 0.34
CA LYS A 10 -14.32 22.90 1.25
C LYS A 10 -14.71 21.56 0.61
N ARG A 11 -15.81 21.51 -0.15
CA ARG A 11 -16.26 20.31 -0.85
C ARG A 11 -15.26 19.85 -1.93
N LYS A 12 -14.65 20.79 -2.68
CA LYS A 12 -13.62 20.46 -3.68
C LYS A 12 -12.36 19.87 -3.05
N ILE A 13 -11.90 20.44 -1.95
CA ILE A 13 -10.71 19.93 -1.22
C ILE A 13 -10.94 18.51 -0.71
N LEU A 14 -12.14 18.24 -0.18
CA LEU A 14 -12.50 16.90 0.32
C LEU A 14 -12.56 15.86 -0.81
N ILE A 15 -13.04 16.23 -2.01
CA ILE A 15 -13.03 15.35 -3.18
C ILE A 15 -11.60 15.02 -3.61
N VAL A 16 -10.73 16.02 -3.71
CA VAL A 16 -9.31 15.81 -4.07
C VAL A 16 -8.62 14.90 -3.04
N PHE A 17 -8.85 15.14 -1.75
CA PHE A 17 -8.32 14.31 -0.68
C PHE A 17 -8.77 12.84 -0.79
N LEU A 18 -10.07 12.61 -1.05
CA LEU A 18 -10.59 11.26 -1.23
C LEU A 18 -10.00 10.54 -2.45
N ILE A 19 -9.78 11.26 -3.55
CA ILE A 19 -9.13 10.69 -4.75
C ILE A 19 -7.70 10.25 -4.40
N VAL A 20 -6.92 11.11 -3.77
CA VAL A 20 -5.55 10.79 -3.35
C VAL A 20 -5.53 9.60 -2.40
N LEU A 21 -6.43 9.57 -1.41
CA LEU A 21 -6.54 8.46 -0.46
C LEU A 21 -6.91 7.15 -1.15
N THR A 22 -7.82 7.19 -2.13
CA THR A 22 -8.22 6.02 -2.91
C THR A 22 -7.05 5.47 -3.73
N ILE A 23 -6.26 6.36 -4.37
CA ILE A 23 -5.08 5.94 -5.13
C ILE A 23 -4.03 5.30 -4.21
N LEU A 24 -3.76 5.91 -3.05
CA LEU A 24 -2.83 5.35 -2.06
C LEU A 24 -3.31 4.00 -1.51
N PHE A 25 -4.62 3.87 -1.27
CA PHE A 25 -5.23 2.62 -0.85
C PHE A 25 -5.06 1.53 -1.91
N LEU A 26 -5.35 1.85 -3.18
CA LEU A 26 -5.22 0.91 -4.29
C LEU A 26 -3.75 0.48 -4.51
N ALA A 27 -2.81 1.42 -4.39
CA ALA A 27 -1.38 1.11 -4.45
C ALA A 27 -0.94 0.19 -3.31
N THR A 28 -1.42 0.43 -2.08
CA THR A 28 -1.13 -0.44 -0.92
C THR A 28 -1.64 -1.86 -1.17
N VAL A 29 -2.86 -2.00 -1.68
CA VAL A 29 -3.43 -3.32 -2.01
C VAL A 29 -2.59 -4.03 -3.08
N ALA A 30 -2.16 -3.32 -4.13
CA ALA A 30 -1.30 -3.89 -5.16
C ALA A 30 0.04 -4.38 -4.61
N VAL A 31 0.67 -3.62 -3.71
CA VAL A 31 1.91 -4.02 -3.04
C VAL A 31 1.69 -5.25 -2.16
N CYS A 32 0.58 -5.32 -1.42
CA CYS A 32 0.23 -6.50 -0.63
C CYS A 32 0.02 -7.75 -1.50
N CYS A 33 -0.67 -7.62 -2.64
CA CYS A 33 -0.84 -8.73 -3.57
C CYS A 33 0.50 -9.20 -4.16
N ALA A 34 1.37 -8.25 -4.55
CA ALA A 34 2.71 -8.56 -5.04
C ALA A 34 3.56 -9.26 -3.97
N TYR A 35 3.49 -8.80 -2.72
CA TYR A 35 4.15 -9.43 -1.56
C TYR A 35 3.70 -10.88 -1.37
N ILE A 36 2.39 -11.14 -1.38
CA ILE A 36 1.85 -12.49 -1.22
C ILE A 36 2.25 -13.37 -2.41
N GLY A 37 2.20 -12.83 -3.63
CA GLY A 37 2.61 -13.54 -4.84
C GLY A 37 4.07 -13.96 -4.79
N ASP A 38 4.97 -13.05 -4.45
CA ASP A 38 6.40 -13.35 -4.31
C ASP A 38 6.65 -14.36 -3.17
N PHE A 39 5.94 -14.24 -2.04
CA PHE A 39 6.03 -15.21 -0.96
C PHE A 39 5.61 -16.62 -1.42
N LEU A 40 4.45 -16.76 -2.07
CA LEU A 40 3.92 -18.06 -2.50
C LEU A 40 4.78 -18.74 -3.57
N VAL A 41 5.35 -17.96 -4.50
CA VAL A 41 6.23 -18.51 -5.55
C VAL A 41 7.48 -19.12 -4.94
N TYR A 42 8.10 -18.41 -3.99
CA TYR A 42 9.38 -18.85 -3.44
C TYR A 42 9.26 -19.62 -2.12
N GLN A 43 8.06 -19.82 -1.53
CA GLN A 43 7.87 -20.33 -0.16
C GLN A 43 8.62 -21.62 0.18
N ASN A 44 8.84 -22.50 -0.81
CA ASN A 44 9.54 -23.77 -0.66
C ASN A 44 10.93 -23.78 -1.30
N SER A 45 11.43 -22.60 -1.68
CA SER A 45 12.75 -22.40 -2.29
C SER A 45 13.65 -21.59 -1.36
N ALA A 46 14.91 -21.99 -1.29
CA ALA A 46 15.97 -21.26 -0.60
C ALA A 46 16.45 -20.02 -1.36
N ASP A 47 15.87 -19.76 -2.54
CA ASP A 47 16.22 -18.63 -3.39
C ASP A 47 15.59 -17.32 -2.89
N ASP A 48 16.25 -16.20 -3.18
CA ASP A 48 15.70 -14.88 -2.90
C ASP A 48 14.58 -14.55 -3.90
N GLY A 49 13.47 -14.03 -3.38
CA GLY A 49 12.38 -13.50 -4.19
C GLY A 49 12.69 -12.11 -4.72
N LYS A 50 11.82 -11.58 -5.59
CA LYS A 50 11.98 -10.22 -6.14
C LYS A 50 11.70 -9.14 -5.09
N LEU A 51 10.91 -9.46 -4.07
CA LEU A 51 10.48 -8.54 -3.03
C LEU A 51 11.01 -8.95 -1.66
N LEU A 52 11.15 -10.25 -1.41
CA LEU A 52 11.61 -10.76 -0.13
C LEU A 52 12.76 -11.75 -0.29
N THR A 53 13.84 -11.49 0.43
CA THR A 53 14.92 -12.47 0.60
C THR A 53 14.42 -13.70 1.36
N TYR A 54 15.08 -14.84 1.17
CA TYR A 54 14.76 -16.07 1.90
C TYR A 54 14.79 -15.87 3.42
N ALA A 55 15.74 -15.07 3.92
CA ALA A 55 15.83 -14.72 5.33
C ALA A 55 14.60 -13.92 5.81
N GLN A 56 14.11 -12.96 5.03
CA GLN A 56 12.92 -12.17 5.39
C GLN A 56 11.63 -13.00 5.34
N ARG A 57 11.56 -14.02 4.48
CA ARG A 57 10.39 -14.92 4.41
C ARG A 57 10.35 -15.90 5.58
N THR A 58 11.51 -16.37 6.02
CA THR A 58 11.63 -17.32 7.14
C THR A 58 11.62 -16.67 8.51
N LYS A 59 12.16 -15.45 8.64
CA LYS A 59 12.31 -14.73 9.93
C LYS A 59 11.42 -13.48 10.05
N GLY A 60 10.60 -13.20 9.03
CA GLY A 60 9.77 -12.00 8.96
C GLY A 60 10.51 -10.77 8.43
N ILE A 61 9.75 -9.82 7.87
CA ILE A 61 10.27 -8.62 7.17
C ILE A 61 11.10 -7.73 8.11
N PHE A 62 10.72 -7.66 9.38
CA PHE A 62 11.40 -6.83 10.38
C PHE A 62 12.56 -7.53 11.08
N GLY A 63 12.83 -8.81 10.77
CA GLY A 63 13.99 -9.54 11.28
C GLY A 63 14.11 -9.57 12.81
N ILE A 64 13.03 -9.31 13.55
CA ILE A 64 13.02 -9.23 15.00
C ILE A 64 12.86 -10.65 15.54
N TRP A 65 13.85 -11.10 16.30
CA TRP A 65 13.82 -12.33 17.09
C TRP A 65 13.76 -11.94 18.57
#